data_AF-X1SN69-F1
#
_entry.id   AF-X1SN69-F1
#
_cell.length_a   1.000
_cell.length_b   1.000
_cell.length_c   1.000
_cell.angle_alpha   90.00
_cell.angle_beta   90.00
_cell.angle_gamma   90.00
#
_symmetry.space_group_name_H-M   'P 1'
#
loop_
_entity.id
_entity.type
_entity.pdbx_description
1 polymer ?
#
loop_
_entity_poly.entity_id
_entity_poly.type
_entity_poly.pdbx_seq_one_letter_code
_entity_poly.pdbx_strand_id
1 'polypeptide(L)'
;QESVLGYFNDRDARLRAFKRAQDIFLTIKNELEVADWYSDNWLDEVFVQVVRNFNETCNRWRSLYRAAMDQAARQDKIIRDASRNYMDKETAQRLRREAEAQLRLLTESGNVIQSDFYSYRYFASEGFLPGYNFPRLPLSAYIPGRRRKRGHEEFLSRPRFLAISEFGPQAVIYHEGSRYITNKVILPVEEDGVIVTNMKHCKYCGYLHPESNGNSPDLCERCQKPLTEIFRDLIKLQNVSTKRREKINSDEEERIRLGYEIKAGFRFAEIDGRPACRTSIVSKEDTEL
;
A
#
# COMPACT_ATOMS: atom_id res chain seq x y z
N GLN A 1 8.41 -29.61 -12.08
CA GLN A 1 7.89 -28.69 -11.05
C GLN A 1 6.55 -28.19 -11.55
N GLU A 2 5.45 -28.54 -10.87
CA GLU A 2 4.14 -27.96 -11.18
C GLU A 2 4.17 -26.47 -10.86
N SER A 3 3.67 -25.64 -11.77
CA SER A 3 3.60 -24.20 -11.57
C SER A 3 2.48 -23.88 -10.58
N VAL A 4 2.60 -22.74 -9.87
CA VAL A 4 1.52 -22.23 -9.00
C VAL A 4 0.21 -22.10 -9.77
N LEU A 5 0.28 -21.69 -11.05
CA LEU A 5 -0.88 -21.61 -11.93
C LEU A 5 -1.51 -23.00 -12.20
N GLY A 6 -0.69 -24.06 -12.29
CA GLY A 6 -1.16 -25.43 -12.41
C GLY A 6 -2.09 -25.83 -11.25
N TYR A 7 -1.72 -25.49 -10.01
CA TYR A 7 -2.56 -25.74 -8.83
C TYR A 7 -3.88 -24.96 -8.88
N PHE A 8 -3.89 -23.74 -9.39
CA PHE A 8 -5.12 -22.95 -9.55
C PHE A 8 -6.05 -23.47 -10.66
N ASN A 9 -5.49 -24.19 -11.64
CA ASN A 9 -6.20 -24.75 -12.78
C ASN A 9 -6.60 -26.22 -12.58
N ASP A 10 -6.20 -26.85 -11.48
CA ASP A 10 -6.66 -28.20 -11.10
C ASP A 10 -8.18 -28.17 -10.86
N ARG A 11 -8.91 -28.83 -11.77
CA ARG A 11 -10.37 -28.89 -11.74
C ARG A 11 -10.90 -29.56 -10.48
N ASP A 12 -10.27 -30.64 -10.03
CA ASP A 12 -10.74 -31.39 -8.87
C ASP A 12 -10.49 -30.61 -7.59
N ALA A 13 -9.35 -29.93 -7.48
CA ALA A 13 -9.06 -29.03 -6.36
C ALA A 13 -10.07 -27.88 -6.30
N ARG A 14 -10.38 -27.24 -7.43
CA ARG A 14 -11.39 -26.17 -7.51
C ARG A 14 -12.77 -26.65 -7.09
N LEU A 15 -13.21 -27.81 -7.59
CA LEU A 15 -14.53 -28.38 -7.24
C LEU A 15 -14.63 -28.69 -5.74
N ARG A 16 -13.59 -29.30 -5.15
CA ARG A 16 -13.56 -29.56 -3.71
C ARG A 16 -13.59 -28.27 -2.89
N ALA A 17 -12.81 -27.27 -3.28
CA ALA A 17 -12.77 -25.97 -2.61
C ALA A 17 -14.11 -25.24 -2.70
N PHE A 18 -14.74 -25.23 -3.88
CA PHE A 18 -16.04 -24.59 -4.11
C PHE A 18 -17.13 -25.24 -3.23
N LYS A 19 -17.22 -26.58 -3.25
CA LYS A 19 -18.18 -27.31 -2.43
C LYS A 19 -17.99 -27.00 -0.94
N ARG A 20 -16.74 -26.99 -0.47
CA ARG A 20 -16.44 -26.67 0.93
C ARG A 20 -16.82 -25.23 1.30
N ALA A 21 -16.59 -24.27 0.41
CA ALA A 21 -16.99 -22.89 0.61
C ALA A 21 -18.52 -22.74 0.64
N GLN A 22 -19.22 -23.41 -0.27
CA GLN A 22 -20.68 -23.46 -0.30
C GLN A 22 -21.25 -24.03 1.01
N ASP A 23 -20.71 -25.14 1.51
CA ASP A 23 -21.12 -25.75 2.78
C ASP A 23 -20.99 -24.75 3.95
N ILE A 24 -19.89 -23.97 3.99
CA ILE A 24 -19.68 -22.94 5.02
C ILE A 24 -20.70 -21.81 4.88
N PHE A 25 -20.94 -21.32 3.67
CA PHE A 25 -21.88 -20.22 3.42
C PHE A 25 -23.31 -20.60 3.79
N LEU A 26 -23.70 -21.86 3.59
CA LEU A 26 -25.00 -22.37 4.02
C LEU A 26 -25.20 -22.29 5.55
N THR A 27 -24.12 -22.39 6.34
CA THR A 27 -24.23 -22.27 7.81
C THR A 27 -24.54 -20.86 8.31
N ILE A 28 -24.33 -19.85 7.46
CA ILE A 28 -24.50 -18.41 7.77
C ILE A 28 -25.45 -17.71 6.77
N LYS A 29 -26.34 -18.48 6.13
CA LYS A 29 -27.18 -18.00 5.03
C LYS A 29 -28.06 -16.82 5.46
N ASN A 30 -28.66 -16.90 6.64
CA ASN A 30 -29.59 -15.88 7.14
C ASN A 30 -28.87 -14.54 7.35
N GLU A 31 -27.61 -14.56 7.79
CA GLU A 31 -26.78 -13.37 7.95
C GLU A 31 -26.35 -12.78 6.59
N LEU A 32 -26.08 -13.65 5.61
CA LEU A 32 -25.69 -13.25 4.25
C LEU A 32 -26.84 -12.61 3.47
N GLU A 33 -28.08 -13.10 3.63
CA GLU A 33 -29.28 -12.52 2.98
C GLU A 33 -29.51 -11.06 3.37
N VAL A 34 -29.05 -10.65 4.55
CA VAL A 34 -29.18 -9.28 5.06
C VAL A 34 -27.89 -8.47 4.84
N ALA A 35 -26.88 -8.99 4.13
CA ALA A 35 -25.64 -8.27 3.87
C ALA A 35 -25.68 -7.48 2.55
N ASP A 36 -25.30 -6.21 2.58
CA ASP A 36 -25.36 -5.32 1.38
C ASP A 36 -24.39 -5.72 0.25
N TRP A 37 -23.38 -6.52 0.56
CA TRP A 37 -22.33 -6.92 -0.38
C TRP A 37 -22.56 -8.31 -1.00
N TYR A 38 -23.49 -9.09 -0.43
CA TYR A 38 -23.68 -10.49 -0.84
C TYR A 38 -24.70 -10.58 -1.98
N SER A 39 -24.40 -11.45 -2.95
CA SER A 39 -25.30 -11.83 -4.02
C SER A 39 -25.28 -13.36 -4.16
N ASP A 40 -26.33 -13.95 -4.74
CA ASP A 40 -26.38 -15.41 -4.92
C ASP A 40 -25.23 -15.93 -5.81
N ASN A 41 -24.72 -15.09 -6.71
CA ASN A 41 -23.59 -15.42 -7.60
C ASN A 41 -22.22 -15.06 -7.00
N TRP A 42 -22.16 -14.46 -5.80
CA TRP A 42 -20.93 -13.94 -5.23
C TRP A 42 -19.84 -15.01 -5.12
N LEU A 43 -20.20 -16.24 -4.71
CA LEU A 43 -19.23 -17.32 -4.58
C LEU A 43 -18.63 -17.72 -5.94
N ASP A 44 -19.46 -17.80 -6.98
CA ASP A 44 -19.00 -18.07 -8.34
C ASP A 44 -18.06 -16.97 -8.84
N GLU A 45 -18.41 -15.70 -8.63
CA GLU A 45 -17.58 -14.55 -8.98
C GLU A 45 -16.21 -14.59 -8.30
N VAL A 46 -16.16 -14.91 -7.01
CA VAL A 46 -14.91 -15.07 -6.26
C VAL A 46 -14.03 -16.16 -6.86
N PHE A 47 -14.60 -17.31 -7.21
CA PHE A 47 -13.85 -18.42 -7.80
C PHE A 47 -13.39 -18.11 -9.23
N VAL A 48 -14.16 -17.36 -10.01
CA VAL A 48 -13.74 -16.87 -11.33
C VAL A 48 -12.57 -15.90 -11.21
N GLN A 49 -12.59 -15.00 -10.21
CA GLN A 49 -11.57 -13.97 -10.04
C GLN A 49 -10.32 -14.43 -9.26
N VAL A 50 -10.35 -15.59 -8.59
CA VAL A 50 -9.28 -16.02 -7.66
C VAL A 50 -7.87 -15.96 -8.24
N VAL A 51 -7.69 -16.37 -9.50
CA VAL A 51 -6.37 -16.39 -10.16
C VAL A 51 -5.89 -14.97 -10.45
N ARG A 52 -6.81 -14.11 -10.91
CA ARG A 52 -6.54 -12.69 -11.14
C ARG A 52 -6.18 -12.01 -9.82
N ASN A 53 -6.96 -12.22 -8.77
CA ASN A 53 -6.74 -11.62 -7.46
C ASN A 53 -5.39 -12.06 -6.87
N PHE A 54 -5.06 -13.36 -6.95
CA PHE A 54 -3.74 -13.86 -6.56
C PHE A 54 -2.59 -13.17 -7.33
N ASN A 55 -2.76 -13.02 -8.63
CA ASN A 55 -1.78 -12.36 -9.48
C ASN A 55 -1.63 -10.87 -9.13
N GLU A 56 -2.73 -10.18 -8.84
CA GLU A 56 -2.74 -8.77 -8.44
C GLU A 56 -2.10 -8.55 -7.06
N THR A 57 -2.27 -9.50 -6.12
CA THR A 57 -1.57 -9.49 -4.84
C THR A 57 -0.05 -9.46 -4.98
N CYS A 58 0.51 -10.03 -6.06
CA CYS A 58 1.95 -9.98 -6.32
C CYS A 58 2.45 -8.59 -6.78
N ASN A 59 1.56 -7.62 -7.07
CA ASN A 59 1.94 -6.34 -7.66
C ASN A 59 2.82 -5.50 -6.74
N ARG A 60 2.59 -5.48 -5.42
CA ARG A 60 3.45 -4.72 -4.49
C ARG A 60 4.90 -5.18 -4.56
N TRP A 61 5.12 -6.49 -4.45
CA TRP A 61 6.45 -7.10 -4.59
C TRP A 61 7.06 -6.82 -5.97
N ARG A 62 6.30 -7.01 -7.07
CA ARG A 62 6.79 -6.74 -8.43
C ARG A 62 7.20 -5.28 -8.61
N SER A 63 6.41 -4.33 -8.11
CA SER A 63 6.72 -2.91 -8.20
C SER A 63 7.98 -2.56 -7.43
N LEU A 64 8.15 -3.06 -6.21
CA LEU A 64 9.38 -2.90 -5.43
C LEU A 64 10.60 -3.49 -6.14
N TYR A 65 10.46 -4.71 -6.68
CA TYR A 65 11.52 -5.41 -7.38
C TYR A 65 11.94 -4.65 -8.66
N ARG A 66 10.97 -4.26 -9.49
CA ARG A 66 11.21 -3.50 -10.72
C ARG A 66 11.83 -2.13 -10.42
N ALA A 67 11.36 -1.43 -9.39
CA ALA A 67 11.93 -0.14 -8.98
C ALA A 67 13.40 -0.27 -8.53
N ALA A 68 13.73 -1.31 -7.78
CA ALA A 68 15.12 -1.58 -7.37
C ALA A 68 15.99 -1.97 -8.58
N MET A 69 15.50 -2.84 -9.47
CA MET A 69 16.20 -3.20 -10.71
C MET A 69 16.51 -1.97 -11.58
N ASP A 70 15.50 -1.13 -11.83
CA ASP A 70 15.65 0.08 -12.63
C ASP A 70 16.60 1.09 -11.96
N GLN A 71 16.50 1.26 -10.63
CA GLN A 71 17.45 2.09 -9.88
C GLN A 71 18.89 1.59 -10.08
N ALA A 72 19.14 0.29 -9.93
CA ALA A 72 20.47 -0.29 -10.11
C ALA A 72 21.00 -0.06 -11.53
N ALA A 73 20.17 -0.30 -12.56
CA ALA A 73 20.53 -0.09 -13.95
C ALA A 73 20.85 1.38 -14.27
N ARG A 74 20.03 2.32 -13.79
CA ARG A 74 20.28 3.77 -13.95
C ARG A 74 21.58 4.20 -13.29
N GLN A 75 21.86 3.71 -12.08
CA GLN A 75 23.10 4.05 -11.38
C GLN A 75 24.33 3.43 -12.07
N ASP A 76 24.24 2.21 -12.60
CA ASP A 76 25.35 1.58 -13.34
C ASP A 76 25.76 2.41 -14.57
N LYS A 77 24.79 2.99 -15.29
CA LYS A 77 25.07 3.92 -16.40
C LYS A 77 25.89 5.13 -15.94
N ILE A 78 25.53 5.76 -14.81
CA ILE A 78 26.26 6.92 -14.26
C ILE A 78 27.68 6.53 -13.83
N ILE A 79 27.85 5.35 -13.22
CA ILE A 79 29.16 4.87 -12.76
C ILE A 79 30.13 4.69 -13.93
N ARG A 80 29.63 4.14 -15.05
CA ARG A 80 30.44 3.85 -16.25
C ARG A 80 30.69 5.08 -17.14
N ASP A 81 29.91 6.14 -16.97
CA ASP A 81 30.06 7.37 -17.75
C ASP A 81 31.40 8.07 -17.41
N ALA A 82 32.30 8.14 -18.39
CA ALA A 82 33.62 8.76 -18.23
C ALA A 82 33.54 10.29 -17.99
N SER A 83 32.46 10.95 -18.42
CA SER A 83 32.27 12.40 -18.28
C SER A 83 31.84 12.82 -16.86
N ARG A 84 31.39 11.87 -16.03
CA ARG A 84 30.90 12.15 -14.68
C ARG A 84 32.05 12.33 -13.69
N ASN A 85 31.88 13.31 -12.81
CA ASN A 85 32.84 13.59 -11.75
C ASN A 85 32.88 12.46 -10.69
N TYR A 86 33.88 12.50 -9.82
CA TYR A 86 34.07 11.50 -8.77
C TYR A 86 32.90 11.42 -7.77
N MET A 87 32.35 12.57 -7.35
CA MET A 87 31.27 12.64 -6.37
C MET A 87 29.96 12.04 -6.88
N ASP A 88 29.65 12.27 -8.17
CA ASP A 88 28.51 11.69 -8.87
C ASP A 88 28.65 10.16 -8.90
N LYS A 89 29.84 9.66 -9.24
CA LYS A 89 30.13 8.22 -9.28
C LYS A 89 30.03 7.59 -7.89
N GLU A 90 30.56 8.22 -6.86
CA GLU A 90 30.46 7.72 -5.48
C GLU A 90 29.00 7.65 -5.01
N THR A 91 28.21 8.68 -5.33
CA THR A 91 26.76 8.71 -5.04
C THR A 91 26.02 7.60 -5.78
N ALA A 92 26.30 7.41 -7.07
CA ALA A 92 25.71 6.34 -7.87
C ALA A 92 26.08 4.95 -7.34
N GLN A 93 27.33 4.72 -6.94
CA GLN A 93 27.76 3.47 -6.29
C GLN A 93 27.01 3.20 -4.99
N ARG A 94 26.77 4.23 -4.16
CA ARG A 94 25.98 4.08 -2.93
C ARG A 94 24.52 3.71 -3.25
N LEU A 95 23.89 4.42 -4.18
CA LEU A 95 22.50 4.18 -4.58
C LEU A 95 22.32 2.81 -5.27
N ARG A 96 23.31 2.34 -6.03
CA ARG A 96 23.31 0.99 -6.61
C ARG A 96 23.38 -0.09 -5.52
N ARG A 97 24.30 0.04 -4.55
CA ARG A 97 24.40 -0.91 -3.43
C ARG A 97 23.10 -1.00 -2.63
N GLU A 98 22.42 0.13 -2.45
CA GLU A 98 21.11 0.17 -1.80
C GLU A 98 20.04 -0.59 -2.59
N ALA A 99 19.98 -0.39 -3.91
CA ALA A 99 19.06 -1.11 -4.79
C ALA A 99 19.32 -2.63 -4.77
N GLU A 100 20.58 -3.04 -4.85
CA GLU A 100 20.98 -4.44 -4.76
C GLU A 100 20.63 -5.06 -3.39
N ALA A 101 20.73 -4.30 -2.30
CA ALA A 101 20.28 -4.74 -0.98
C ALA A 101 18.76 -4.94 -0.93
N GLN A 102 17.97 -4.04 -1.52
CA GLN A 102 16.51 -4.22 -1.63
C GLN A 102 16.16 -5.48 -2.45
N LEU A 103 16.85 -5.72 -3.57
CA LEU A 103 16.64 -6.93 -4.37
C LEU A 103 16.93 -8.20 -3.56
N ARG A 104 18.00 -8.20 -2.77
CA ARG A 104 18.29 -9.30 -1.84
C ARG A 104 17.17 -9.51 -0.85
N LEU A 105 16.71 -8.46 -0.16
CA LEU A 105 15.60 -8.57 0.81
C LEU A 105 14.29 -9.10 0.20
N LEU A 106 14.02 -8.77 -1.07
CA LEU A 106 12.84 -9.20 -1.79
C LEU A 106 12.93 -10.66 -2.30
N THR A 107 14.13 -11.24 -2.37
CA THR A 107 14.38 -12.56 -2.97
C THR A 107 14.97 -13.57 -2.00
N GLU A 108 15.58 -13.12 -0.90
CA GLU A 108 16.18 -13.99 0.10
C GLU A 108 15.10 -14.71 0.91
N SER A 109 15.13 -16.04 0.83
CA SER A 109 14.29 -16.95 1.60
C SER A 109 14.91 -17.35 2.93
N GLY A 110 16.10 -16.85 3.31
CA GLY A 110 16.84 -17.32 4.48
C GLY A 110 16.33 -16.76 5.82
N ASN A 111 15.75 -15.55 5.82
CA ASN A 111 15.33 -14.84 7.04
C ASN A 111 13.79 -14.88 7.24
N VAL A 112 13.22 -16.07 7.02
CA VAL A 112 11.77 -16.37 6.89
C VAL A 112 10.90 -15.80 8.01
N ILE A 113 11.40 -15.80 9.25
CA ILE A 113 10.57 -15.51 10.42
C ILE A 113 10.38 -14.00 10.61
N GLN A 114 11.29 -13.18 10.10
CA GLN A 114 11.26 -11.72 10.27
C GLN A 114 10.92 -10.97 8.97
N SER A 115 11.12 -11.57 7.80
CA SER A 115 10.80 -10.91 6.54
C SER A 115 9.29 -10.84 6.27
N ASP A 116 8.80 -9.64 5.96
CA ASP A 116 7.44 -9.40 5.47
C ASP A 116 7.19 -9.99 4.07
N PHE A 117 8.24 -10.39 3.37
CA PHE A 117 8.18 -11.01 2.05
C PHE A 117 8.21 -12.55 2.11
N TYR A 118 8.21 -13.15 3.30
CA TYR A 118 7.90 -14.57 3.42
C TYR A 118 6.50 -14.83 2.86
N SER A 119 6.37 -15.78 1.93
CA SER A 119 5.16 -15.97 1.11
C SER A 119 3.87 -15.99 1.92
N TYR A 120 3.81 -16.77 3.00
CA TYR A 120 2.60 -16.82 3.84
C TYR A 120 2.27 -15.46 4.46
N ARG A 121 3.26 -14.79 5.07
CA ARG A 121 3.07 -13.46 5.69
C ARG A 121 2.70 -12.40 4.65
N TYR A 122 3.34 -12.44 3.48
CA TYR A 122 3.07 -11.54 2.38
C TYR A 122 1.62 -11.68 1.91
N PHE A 123 1.18 -12.88 1.53
CA PHE A 123 -0.18 -13.09 1.03
C PHE A 123 -1.25 -12.85 2.10
N ALA A 124 -0.94 -13.09 3.38
CA ALA A 124 -1.83 -12.72 4.49
C ALA A 124 -1.95 -11.20 4.66
N SER A 125 -0.82 -10.48 4.59
CA SER A 125 -0.79 -9.01 4.73
C SER A 125 -1.45 -8.32 3.54
N GLU A 126 -1.33 -8.87 2.34
CA GLU A 126 -2.01 -8.37 1.13
C GLU A 126 -3.50 -8.77 1.07
N GLY A 127 -3.99 -9.55 2.03
CA GLY A 127 -5.41 -9.91 2.14
C GLY A 127 -5.85 -11.09 1.26
N PHE A 128 -4.92 -11.81 0.64
CA PHE A 128 -5.24 -13.02 -0.14
C PHE A 128 -5.42 -14.25 0.77
N LEU A 129 -4.57 -14.39 1.79
CA LEU A 129 -4.71 -15.42 2.83
C LEU A 129 -5.31 -14.83 4.11
N PRO A 130 -5.93 -15.66 4.97
CA PRO A 130 -6.37 -15.21 6.29
C PRO A 130 -5.17 -14.72 7.11
N GLY A 131 -5.20 -13.44 7.48
CA GLY A 131 -4.20 -12.82 8.34
C GLY A 131 -4.67 -12.77 9.78
N TYR A 132 -4.23 -13.73 10.59
CA TYR A 132 -4.31 -13.59 12.04
C TYR A 132 -3.14 -12.69 12.49
N ASN A 133 -3.43 -11.56 13.13
CA ASN A 133 -2.45 -10.57 13.65
C ASN A 133 -1.62 -9.72 12.67
N PHE A 134 -1.81 -9.79 11.35
CA PHE A 134 -1.04 -8.97 10.40
C PHE A 134 -1.81 -7.72 9.95
N PRO A 135 -1.18 -6.52 9.93
CA PRO A 135 -1.80 -5.34 9.35
C PRO A 135 -2.14 -5.59 7.88
N ARG A 136 -3.40 -5.35 7.49
CA ARG A 136 -3.79 -5.45 6.08
C ARG A 136 -3.19 -4.31 5.27
N LEU A 137 -2.63 -4.66 4.11
CA LEU A 137 -2.05 -3.78 3.10
C LEU A 137 -1.05 -2.78 3.72
N PRO A 138 0.03 -3.25 4.36
CA PRO A 138 0.99 -2.37 5.01
C PRO A 138 1.78 -1.54 3.99
N LEU A 139 2.27 -0.40 4.46
CA LEU A 139 3.34 0.32 3.78
C LEU A 139 4.66 -0.09 4.42
N SER A 140 5.73 -0.11 3.63
CA SER A 140 7.05 -0.48 4.12
C SER A 140 8.05 0.67 3.91
N ALA A 141 8.92 0.88 4.89
CA ALA A 141 10.08 1.75 4.80
C ALA A 141 11.36 0.91 4.70
N TYR A 142 12.18 1.13 3.68
CA TYR A 142 13.52 0.54 3.63
C TYR A 142 14.43 1.20 4.67
N ILE A 143 14.96 0.37 5.58
CA ILE A 143 15.89 0.78 6.62
C ILE A 143 17.28 0.28 6.25
N PRO A 144 18.25 1.17 5.99
CA PRO A 144 19.62 0.76 5.73
C PRO A 144 20.27 0.19 7.01
N GLY A 145 20.98 -0.91 6.83
CA GLY A 145 21.71 -1.63 7.88
C GLY A 145 22.84 -0.80 8.51
N ARG A 146 23.34 -1.28 9.65
CA ARG A 146 24.39 -0.59 10.43
C ARG A 146 25.76 -1.05 9.96
N ARG A 147 26.64 -0.11 9.63
CA ARG A 147 28.05 -0.43 9.31
C ARG A 147 28.88 -0.99 10.48
N ARG A 148 28.47 -0.77 11.74
CA ARG A 148 29.29 -1.08 12.95
C ARG A 148 28.66 -2.06 13.96
N LYS A 149 27.36 -2.32 13.89
CA LYS A 149 26.65 -3.36 14.67
C LYS A 149 26.02 -4.33 13.68
N ARG A 150 25.68 -5.55 14.12
CA ARG A 150 24.88 -6.56 13.35
C ARG A 150 23.45 -6.06 13.03
N GLY A 151 23.29 -4.84 12.53
CA GLY A 151 22.02 -4.33 12.04
C GLY A 151 21.94 -4.67 10.56
N HIS A 152 21.03 -5.55 10.21
CA HIS A 152 20.79 -5.96 8.84
C HIS A 152 19.95 -4.90 8.11
N GLU A 153 20.09 -4.78 6.79
CA GLU A 153 19.09 -4.07 6.00
C GLU A 153 17.73 -4.75 6.17
N GLU A 154 16.63 -3.98 6.21
CA GLU A 154 15.29 -4.56 6.29
C GLU A 154 14.20 -3.63 5.75
N PHE A 155 13.00 -4.20 5.57
CA PHE A 155 11.78 -3.44 5.34
C PHE A 155 10.97 -3.36 6.64
N LEU A 156 10.78 -2.14 7.14
CA LEU A 156 9.94 -1.87 8.30
C LEU A 156 8.50 -1.67 7.84
N SER A 157 7.61 -2.61 8.14
CA SER A 157 6.19 -2.46 7.82
C SER A 157 5.40 -1.70 8.89
N ARG A 158 4.48 -0.86 8.42
CA ARG A 158 3.55 -0.09 9.24
C ARG A 158 2.13 -0.18 8.67
N PRO A 159 1.11 -0.27 9.54
CA PRO A 159 -0.28 -0.07 9.11
C PRO A 159 -0.43 1.30 8.44
N ARG A 160 -1.31 1.41 7.43
CA ARG A 160 -1.45 2.65 6.63
C ARG A 160 -1.79 3.89 7.46
N PHE A 161 -2.63 3.74 8.49
CA PHE A 161 -3.02 4.84 9.36
C PHE A 161 -1.86 5.40 10.19
N LEU A 162 -0.84 4.59 10.48
CA LEU A 162 0.36 5.03 11.18
C LEU A 162 1.43 5.50 10.19
N ALA A 163 1.54 4.81 9.05
CA ALA A 163 2.44 5.17 7.98
C ALA A 163 2.17 6.58 7.40
N ILE A 164 0.92 7.07 7.42
CA ILE A 164 0.60 8.41 6.92
C ILE A 164 1.36 9.53 7.67
N SER A 165 1.61 9.34 8.97
CA SER A 165 2.41 10.28 9.78
C SER A 165 3.88 9.90 9.82
N GLU A 166 4.22 8.61 9.88
CA GLU A 166 5.62 8.15 10.01
C GLU A 166 6.40 8.18 8.68
N PHE A 167 5.75 7.95 7.54
CA PHE A 167 6.38 7.84 6.23
C PHE A 167 6.17 9.08 5.37
N GLY A 168 5.66 10.17 5.97
CA GLY A 168 5.64 11.47 5.33
C GLY A 168 7.04 11.92 4.88
N PRO A 169 7.15 12.82 3.89
CA PRO A 169 8.45 13.31 3.45
C PRO A 169 9.24 13.87 4.65
N GLN A 170 10.53 13.59 4.74
CA GLN A 170 11.39 14.05 5.85
C GLN A 170 10.96 13.64 7.27
N ALA A 171 9.91 12.81 7.44
CA ALA A 171 9.49 12.32 8.73
C ALA A 171 10.59 11.47 9.38
N VAL A 172 10.65 11.55 10.72
CA VAL A 172 11.65 10.83 11.52
C VAL A 172 11.07 9.50 11.99
N ILE A 173 11.73 8.41 11.64
CA ILE A 173 11.39 7.05 12.03
C ILE A 173 12.40 6.58 13.08
N TYR A 174 11.90 6.16 14.23
CA TYR A 174 12.69 5.55 15.29
C TYR A 174 12.66 4.04 15.15
N HIS A 175 13.84 3.44 14.94
CA HIS A 175 13.94 1.99 14.77
C HIS A 175 15.24 1.43 15.36
N GLU A 176 15.09 0.39 16.19
CA GLU A 176 16.18 -0.25 16.96
C GLU A 176 17.10 0.72 17.75
N GLY A 177 16.58 1.86 18.19
CA GLY A 177 17.38 2.90 18.87
C GLY A 177 18.23 3.77 17.92
N SER A 178 17.94 3.77 16.62
CA SER A 178 18.47 4.73 15.66
C SER A 178 17.36 5.58 15.05
N ARG A 179 17.74 6.76 14.57
CA ARG A 179 16.85 7.70 13.88
C ARG A 179 17.10 7.64 12.38
N TYR A 180 16.02 7.53 11.65
CA TYR A 180 16.01 7.49 10.19
C TYR A 180 15.11 8.61 9.68
N ILE A 181 15.45 9.18 8.54
CA ILE A 181 14.63 10.19 7.88
C ILE A 181 14.17 9.64 6.54
N THR A 182 12.87 9.72 6.29
CA THR A 182 12.29 9.43 4.98
C THR A 182 12.85 10.39 3.94
N ASN A 183 13.58 9.89 2.95
CA ASN A 183 14.26 10.71 1.95
C ASN A 183 13.78 10.49 0.52
N LYS A 184 13.06 9.39 0.25
CA LYS A 184 12.46 9.14 -1.05
C LYS A 184 11.23 8.24 -0.95
N VAL A 185 10.32 8.40 -1.89
CA VAL A 185 9.23 7.46 -2.16
C VAL A 185 9.68 6.48 -3.24
N ILE A 186 9.34 5.21 -3.10
CA ILE A 186 9.60 4.17 -4.09
C ILE A 186 8.37 4.12 -5.00
N LEU A 187 8.49 4.79 -6.14
CA LEU A 187 7.44 4.79 -7.16
C LEU A 187 7.55 3.51 -8.01
N PRO A 188 6.42 2.90 -8.40
CA PRO A 188 6.44 1.83 -9.39
C PRO A 188 7.04 2.37 -10.69
N VAL A 189 7.75 1.49 -11.41
CA VAL A 189 8.25 1.80 -12.75
C VAL A 189 7.07 1.69 -13.70
N GLU A 190 6.64 2.84 -14.23
CA GLU A 190 5.58 2.95 -15.23
C GLU A 190 6.13 3.71 -16.45
N GLU A 191 5.65 3.36 -17.65
CA GLU A 191 6.18 3.89 -18.91
C GLU A 191 5.93 5.40 -19.07
N ASP A 192 4.84 5.92 -18.49
CA ASP A 192 4.34 7.29 -18.67
C ASP A 192 4.74 8.28 -17.55
N GLY A 193 5.68 7.89 -16.67
CA GLY A 193 6.15 8.74 -15.58
C GLY A 193 5.34 8.57 -14.28
N VAL A 194 5.28 9.62 -13.46
CA VAL A 194 4.63 9.54 -12.13
C VAL A 194 3.12 9.76 -12.29
N ILE A 195 2.31 8.74 -11.99
CA ILE A 195 0.87 8.91 -11.89
C ILE A 195 0.54 9.84 -10.72
N VAL A 196 0.06 11.03 -11.07
CA VAL A 196 -0.58 11.95 -10.15
C VAL A 196 -2.10 11.92 -10.36
N THR A 197 -2.83 12.14 -9.27
CA THR A 197 -4.29 12.17 -9.27
C THR A 197 -4.76 13.49 -8.66
N ASN A 198 -5.94 13.93 -9.03
CA ASN A 198 -6.60 15.05 -8.36
C ASN A 198 -7.76 14.53 -7.52
N MET A 199 -8.13 15.26 -6.48
CA MET A 199 -9.24 14.88 -5.60
C MET A 199 -9.92 16.12 -5.04
N LYS A 200 -11.25 16.15 -5.05
CA LYS A 200 -12.02 17.13 -4.28
C LYS A 200 -12.43 16.54 -2.93
N HIS A 201 -12.43 17.38 -1.90
CA HIS A 201 -12.87 17.01 -0.55
C HIS A 201 -14.04 17.88 -0.13
N CYS A 202 -15.13 17.24 0.29
CA CYS A 202 -16.29 17.97 0.80
C CYS A 202 -16.04 18.45 2.24
N LYS A 203 -15.80 19.74 2.42
CA LYS A 203 -15.64 20.37 3.76
C LYS A 203 -16.88 20.23 4.66
N TYR A 204 -18.05 19.97 4.10
CA TYR A 204 -19.30 19.86 4.87
C TYR A 204 -19.56 18.46 5.42
N CYS A 205 -19.18 17.41 4.70
CA CYS A 205 -19.53 16.04 5.09
C CYS A 205 -18.37 15.03 5.02
N GLY A 206 -17.15 15.46 4.67
CA GLY A 206 -15.95 14.62 4.62
C GLY A 206 -15.85 13.68 3.43
N TYR A 207 -16.78 13.75 2.48
CA TYR A 207 -16.81 12.84 1.33
C TYR A 207 -15.70 13.19 0.32
N LEU A 208 -15.02 12.16 -0.19
CA LEU A 208 -13.91 12.27 -1.14
C LEU A 208 -14.39 11.99 -2.57
N HIS A 209 -13.92 12.83 -3.50
CA HIS A 209 -14.18 12.73 -4.93
C HIS A 209 -12.86 12.65 -5.70
N PRO A 210 -12.28 11.46 -5.87
CA PRO A 210 -11.16 11.26 -6.80
C PRO A 210 -11.58 11.70 -8.19
N GLU A 211 -10.69 12.41 -8.90
CA GLU A 211 -10.93 12.78 -10.28
C GLU A 211 -10.74 11.55 -11.17
N SER A 212 -11.75 11.26 -11.99
CA SER A 212 -11.70 10.20 -12.99
C SER A 212 -11.88 10.84 -14.37
N ASN A 213 -10.94 10.60 -15.28
CA ASN A 213 -11.00 11.08 -16.67
C ASN A 213 -11.16 12.61 -16.82
N GLY A 214 -10.54 13.38 -15.93
CA GLY A 214 -10.57 14.86 -15.99
C GLY A 214 -11.92 15.49 -15.62
N ASN A 215 -12.85 14.71 -15.06
CA ASN A 215 -14.13 15.22 -14.58
C ASN A 215 -14.25 14.96 -13.07
N SER A 216 -14.68 15.98 -12.35
CA SER A 216 -14.95 15.91 -10.91
C SER A 216 -16.14 16.79 -10.62
N PRO A 217 -17.17 16.28 -9.91
CA PRO A 217 -18.44 16.98 -9.79
C PRO A 217 -18.29 18.34 -9.10
N ASP A 218 -19.17 19.28 -9.43
CA ASP A 218 -19.19 20.60 -8.77
C ASP A 218 -19.94 20.58 -7.44
N LEU A 219 -20.87 19.63 -7.29
CA LEU A 219 -21.60 19.37 -6.07
C LEU A 219 -21.17 18.03 -5.46
N CYS A 220 -21.17 17.97 -4.13
CA CYS A 220 -20.88 16.73 -3.43
C CYS A 220 -21.98 15.69 -3.71
N GLU A 221 -21.62 14.54 -4.29
CA GLU A 221 -22.53 13.41 -4.56
C GLU A 221 -23.30 12.95 -3.30
N ARG A 222 -22.77 13.21 -2.10
CA ARG A 222 -23.42 12.86 -0.82
C ARG A 222 -24.35 13.95 -0.29
N CYS A 223 -23.83 15.15 -0.01
CA CYS A 223 -24.60 16.21 0.68
C CYS A 223 -25.09 17.35 -0.24
N GLN A 224 -24.80 17.27 -1.54
CA GLN A 224 -25.19 18.24 -2.57
C GLN A 224 -24.68 19.68 -2.35
N LYS A 225 -23.76 19.89 -1.40
CA LYS A 225 -23.09 21.18 -1.20
C LYS A 225 -21.98 21.39 -2.24
N PRO A 226 -21.66 22.65 -2.61
CA PRO A 226 -20.58 22.95 -3.54
C PRO A 226 -19.21 22.43 -3.07
N LEU A 227 -18.45 21.86 -3.99
CA LEU A 227 -17.08 21.39 -3.77
C LEU A 227 -16.09 22.50 -4.14
N THR A 228 -15.49 23.13 -3.13
CA THR A 228 -14.58 24.29 -3.32
C THR A 228 -13.10 23.95 -3.12
N GLU A 229 -12.78 22.86 -2.44
CA GLU A 229 -11.41 22.44 -2.16
C GLU A 229 -10.96 21.35 -3.13
N ILE A 230 -9.95 21.66 -3.95
CA ILE A 230 -9.34 20.74 -4.92
C ILE A 230 -7.90 20.50 -4.50
N PHE A 231 -7.57 19.23 -4.26
CA PHE A 231 -6.21 18.76 -4.11
C PHE A 231 -5.70 18.31 -5.47
N ARG A 232 -4.57 18.86 -5.89
CA ARG A 232 -3.94 18.56 -7.18
C ARG A 232 -2.64 17.81 -6.97
N ASP A 233 -2.20 17.13 -8.03
CA ASP A 233 -0.88 16.49 -8.10
C ASP A 233 -0.65 15.49 -6.95
N LEU A 234 -1.71 14.79 -6.53
CA LEU A 234 -1.66 13.84 -5.44
C LEU A 234 -0.96 12.56 -5.89
N ILE A 235 0.06 12.18 -5.14
CA ILE A 235 0.72 10.89 -5.27
C ILE A 235 0.18 9.98 -4.18
N LYS A 236 -0.26 8.78 -4.56
CA LYS A 236 -0.66 7.75 -3.61
C LYS A 236 0.51 7.45 -2.68
N LEU A 237 0.29 7.42 -1.37
CA LEU A 237 1.34 7.04 -0.43
C LEU A 237 1.83 5.62 -0.73
N GLN A 238 3.11 5.50 -1.09
CA GLN A 238 3.78 4.24 -1.43
C GLN A 238 4.84 3.89 -0.37
N ASN A 239 5.53 2.77 -0.60
CA ASN A 239 6.70 2.40 0.16
C ASN A 239 7.77 3.50 0.08
N VAL A 240 8.52 3.68 1.15
CA VAL A 240 9.54 4.73 1.23
C VAL A 240 10.91 4.13 1.47
N SER A 241 11.94 4.92 1.27
CA SER A 241 13.28 4.60 1.74
C SER A 241 13.76 5.70 2.67
N THR A 242 14.65 5.29 3.57
CA THR A 242 15.15 6.14 4.61
C THR A 242 16.66 6.29 4.53
N LYS A 243 17.16 7.35 5.15
CA LYS A 243 18.58 7.54 5.43
C LYS A 243 18.78 7.71 6.93
N ARG A 244 19.83 7.11 7.48
CA ARG A 244 20.19 7.27 8.88
C ARG A 244 20.65 8.71 9.17
N ARG A 245 20.24 9.27 10.31
CA ARG A 245 20.70 10.57 10.80
C ARG A 245 21.10 10.46 12.27
N GLU A 246 22.35 10.79 12.60
CA GLU A 246 22.90 10.59 13.95
C GLU A 246 22.59 11.73 14.92
N LYS A 247 22.42 12.95 14.41
CA LYS A 247 22.15 14.14 15.21
C LYS A 247 20.89 14.80 14.68
N ILE A 248 19.83 14.72 15.47
CA ILE A 248 18.65 15.57 15.37
C ILE A 248 18.54 16.16 16.77
N ASN A 249 18.79 17.47 16.92
CA ASN A 249 18.53 18.13 18.20
C ASN A 249 17.01 18.19 18.43
N SER A 250 16.58 18.37 19.69
CA SER A 250 15.15 18.40 20.02
C SER A 250 14.38 19.44 19.19
N ASP A 251 15.00 20.60 18.95
CA ASP A 251 14.42 21.69 18.17
C ASP A 251 14.27 21.36 16.67
N GLU A 252 15.23 20.66 16.04
CA GLU A 252 15.11 20.17 14.67
C GLU A 252 14.00 19.13 14.58
N GLU A 253 13.88 18.27 15.60
CA GLU A 253 12.82 17.28 15.65
C GLU A 253 11.44 17.93 15.76
N GLU A 254 11.29 18.95 16.61
CA GLU A 254 10.05 19.71 16.77
C GLU A 254 9.67 20.48 15.49
N ARG A 255 10.65 21.09 14.80
CA ARG A 255 10.44 21.71 13.48
C ARG A 255 10.01 20.70 12.41
N ILE A 256 10.55 19.49 12.43
CA ILE A 256 10.18 18.44 11.47
C ILE A 256 8.80 17.86 11.80
N ARG A 257 8.43 17.77 13.09
CA ARG A 257 7.13 17.26 13.54
C ARG A 257 5.95 18.13 13.08
N LEU A 258 6.16 19.43 12.87
CA LEU A 258 5.13 20.40 12.52
C LEU A 258 4.77 20.46 11.01
N GLY A 259 5.35 19.62 10.16
CA GLY A 259 5.34 19.85 8.71
C GLY A 259 4.08 19.49 7.92
N TYR A 260 3.15 18.69 8.46
CA TYR A 260 2.05 18.11 7.67
C TYR A 260 0.67 18.26 8.32
N GLU A 261 -0.30 18.69 7.51
CA GLU A 261 -1.72 18.63 7.85
C GLU A 261 -2.28 17.26 7.43
N ILE A 262 -2.75 16.47 8.39
CA ILE A 262 -3.42 15.20 8.10
C ILE A 262 -4.92 15.47 7.99
N LYS A 263 -5.47 15.23 6.79
CA LYS A 263 -6.91 15.26 6.52
C LYS A 263 -7.44 13.85 6.37
N ALA A 264 -8.57 13.58 7.03
CA ALA A 264 -9.30 12.34 6.88
C ALA A 264 -10.60 12.61 6.13
N GLY A 265 -10.91 11.75 5.17
CA GLY A 265 -12.17 11.73 4.46
C GLY A 265 -12.52 10.30 4.07
N PHE A 266 -13.71 10.10 3.52
CA PHE A 266 -14.17 8.77 3.14
C PHE A 266 -14.94 8.80 1.82
N ARG A 267 -15.05 7.64 1.18
CA ARG A 267 -15.91 7.40 0.04
C ARG A 267 -16.49 5.99 0.18
N PHE A 268 -17.77 5.81 -0.11
CA PHE A 268 -18.36 4.46 -0.08
C PHE A 268 -17.86 3.65 -1.27
N ALA A 269 -17.73 2.34 -1.07
CA ALA A 269 -17.55 1.42 -2.19
C ALA A 269 -18.80 1.47 -3.08
N GLU A 270 -18.62 1.27 -4.38
CA GLU A 270 -19.72 1.24 -5.34
C GLU A 270 -19.95 -0.19 -5.78
N ILE A 271 -21.18 -0.68 -5.59
CA ILE A 271 -21.63 -2.03 -5.98
C ILE A 271 -22.81 -1.82 -6.92
N ASP A 272 -22.71 -2.33 -8.15
CA ASP A 272 -23.72 -2.18 -9.21
C ASP A 272 -24.18 -0.72 -9.45
N GLY A 273 -23.24 0.22 -9.41
CA GLY A 273 -23.52 1.65 -9.61
C GLY A 273 -24.16 2.35 -8.40
N ARG A 274 -24.23 1.68 -7.24
CA ARG A 274 -24.81 2.22 -6.00
C ARG A 274 -23.79 2.25 -4.87
N PRO A 275 -23.77 3.30 -4.03
CA PRO A 275 -22.92 3.31 -2.86
C PRO A 275 -23.37 2.22 -1.87
N ALA A 276 -22.42 1.39 -1.45
CA ALA A 276 -22.59 0.38 -0.41
C ALA A 276 -22.67 1.06 0.97
N CYS A 277 -23.83 1.66 1.27
CA CYS A 277 -24.11 2.32 2.53
C CYS A 277 -25.56 2.10 2.97
N ARG A 278 -25.77 2.04 4.29
CA ARG A 278 -27.10 2.13 4.91
C ARG A 278 -27.22 3.44 5.66
N THR A 279 -28.39 4.07 5.53
CA THR A 279 -28.74 5.27 6.28
C THR A 279 -29.86 4.92 7.25
N SER A 280 -29.70 5.32 8.52
CA SER A 280 -30.72 5.19 9.54
C SER A 280 -30.88 6.53 10.25
N ILE A 281 -32.12 6.91 10.56
CA ILE A 281 -32.41 8.07 11.40
C ILE A 281 -32.49 7.57 12.84
N VAL A 282 -31.72 8.17 13.74
CA VAL A 282 -31.79 7.90 15.18
C VAL A 282 -32.67 8.97 15.79
N SER A 283 -33.91 8.61 16.14
CA SER A 283 -34.79 9.48 16.91
C SER A 283 -34.75 9.11 18.39
N LYS A 284 -34.95 10.10 19.25
CA LYS A 284 -35.22 9.91 20.68
C LYS A 284 -36.60 10.52 20.95
N GLU A 285 -37.57 9.69 21.34
CA GLU A 285 -38.94 10.09 21.72
C GLU A 285 -39.64 11.05 20.74
N ASP A 286 -40.13 10.51 19.62
CA ASP A 286 -41.02 11.17 18.64
C ASP A 286 -40.54 12.53 18.08
N THR A 287 -39.25 12.85 18.23
CA THR A 287 -38.64 14.02 17.61
C THR A 287 -37.43 13.57 16.80
N GLU A 288 -37.46 13.85 15.49
CA GLU A 288 -36.30 13.67 14.61
C GLU A 288 -35.15 14.59 15.08
N LEU A 289 -33.97 14.00 15.32
CA LEU A 289 -32.72 14.69 15.66
C LEU A 289 -31.92 15.04 14.40
#